data_AF-A0A5E7A7F9-F1
#
_entry.id   AF-A0A5E7A7F9-F1
#
_cell.length_a   1.000
_cell.length_b   1.000
_cell.length_c   1.000
_cell.angle_alpha   90.00
_cell.angle_beta   90.00
_cell.angle_gamma   90.00
#
_symmetry.space_group_name_H-M   'P 1'
#
loop_
_entity.id
_entity.type
_entity.pdbx_description
1 polymer ?
#
loop_
_entity_poly.entity_id
_entity_poly.type
_entity_poly.pdbx_seq_one_letter_code
_entity_poly.pdbx_strand_id
1 'polypeptide(L)'
;MLIEAHVYQRLLREIDELPRNIINTWQANKAVRLHCEFDKYADMNMHLEIKNPDGSILDDINYNNLKKGDLNKLYNSLGSYLHLPMPEKVESYVIEKEAISGMLSKLEKIISGNLIVYKVKYESIECSGCGKGIIFTQYYLETHNSIICQNDNCKLEYAIHVKGESTQLSLDYRGFSCHVCHNEIPLPYSKIADGFSFQCSSCSTDFKFELQIRTETPHPE
;
A
#
# COMPACT_ATOMS: atom_id res chain seq x y z
N MET A 1 14.02 -10.73 10.44
CA MET A 1 14.49 -9.36 10.77
C MET A 1 13.50 -8.72 11.78
N LEU A 2 13.92 -7.85 12.71
CA LEU A 2 13.04 -7.34 13.79
C LEU A 2 11.79 -6.60 13.26
N ILE A 3 11.97 -5.77 12.22
CA ILE A 3 10.89 -5.02 11.58
C ILE A 3 9.84 -5.96 10.99
N GLU A 4 10.27 -7.02 10.32
CA GLU A 4 9.39 -8.06 9.77
C GLU A 4 8.64 -8.78 10.87
N ALA A 5 9.33 -9.14 11.96
CA ALA A 5 8.70 -9.80 13.09
C ALA A 5 7.61 -8.93 13.70
N HIS A 6 7.85 -7.62 13.86
CA HIS A 6 6.85 -6.68 14.36
C HIS A 6 5.63 -6.59 13.44
N VAL A 7 5.85 -6.45 12.13
CA VAL A 7 4.78 -6.30 11.12
C VAL A 7 3.99 -7.60 10.97
N TYR A 8 4.67 -8.74 10.85
CA TYR A 8 4.00 -10.03 10.76
C TYR A 8 3.28 -10.40 12.05
N GLN A 9 3.81 -10.08 13.24
CA GLN A 9 3.05 -10.30 14.47
C GLN A 9 1.73 -9.53 14.49
N ARG A 10 1.67 -8.31 13.93
CA ARG A 10 0.41 -7.58 13.79
C ARG A 10 -0.52 -8.25 12.78
N LEU A 11 -0.03 -8.51 11.57
CA LEU A 11 -0.84 -9.17 10.52
C LEU A 11 -1.32 -10.57 10.92
N LEU A 12 -0.51 -11.35 11.62
CA LEU A 12 -0.87 -12.69 12.12
C LEU A 12 -1.95 -12.64 13.20
N ARG A 13 -2.05 -11.54 13.96
CA ARG A 13 -3.13 -11.35 14.93
C ARG A 13 -4.43 -10.87 14.29
N GLU A 14 -4.37 -10.43 13.04
CA GLU A 14 -5.50 -10.07 12.18
C GLU A 14 -5.83 -11.20 11.18
N ILE A 15 -5.19 -12.38 11.30
CA ILE A 15 -5.24 -13.46 10.32
C ILE A 15 -6.62 -14.11 10.16
N ASP A 16 -7.52 -13.92 11.12
CA ASP A 16 -8.90 -14.41 11.01
C ASP A 16 -9.69 -13.62 9.95
N GLU A 17 -9.28 -12.39 9.65
CA GLU A 17 -9.93 -11.51 8.66
C GLU A 17 -9.11 -11.37 7.38
N LEU A 18 -7.81 -11.67 7.42
CA LEU A 18 -6.93 -11.63 6.25
C LEU A 18 -6.83 -13.01 5.57
N PRO A 19 -7.13 -13.12 4.26
CA PRO A 19 -6.91 -14.35 3.51
C PRO A 19 -5.47 -14.84 3.60
N ARG A 20 -5.27 -16.01 4.22
CA ARG A 20 -3.93 -16.61 4.47
C ARG A 20 -3.11 -16.80 3.19
N ASN A 21 -3.78 -17.11 2.08
CA ASN A 21 -3.16 -17.25 0.76
C ASN A 21 -2.54 -15.94 0.25
N ILE A 22 -3.00 -14.79 0.73
CA ILE A 22 -2.48 -13.47 0.35
C ILE A 22 -1.30 -13.10 1.26
N ILE A 23 -1.43 -13.24 2.59
CA ILE A 23 -0.35 -12.92 3.55
C ILE A 23 0.91 -13.75 3.28
N ASN A 24 0.75 -15.06 3.01
CA ASN A 24 1.88 -15.97 2.78
C ASN A 24 2.75 -15.59 1.57
N THR A 25 2.24 -14.73 0.69
CA THR A 25 2.96 -14.26 -0.51
C THR A 25 3.56 -12.87 -0.35
N TRP A 26 3.25 -12.16 0.74
CA TRP A 26 3.75 -10.82 0.94
C TRP A 26 5.22 -10.85 1.38
N GLN A 27 6.05 -10.17 0.60
CA GLN A 27 7.38 -9.80 1.04
C GLN A 27 7.30 -8.75 2.16
N ALA A 28 8.31 -8.72 3.02
CA ALA A 28 8.41 -7.83 4.18
C ALA A 28 8.09 -6.36 3.87
N ASN A 29 8.73 -5.80 2.84
CA ASN A 29 8.51 -4.40 2.44
C ASN A 29 7.05 -4.14 2.01
N LYS A 30 6.45 -5.10 1.29
CA LYS A 30 5.05 -5.01 0.87
C LYS A 30 4.10 -5.08 2.06
N ALA A 31 4.38 -5.96 3.02
CA ALA A 31 3.61 -6.06 4.26
C ALA A 31 3.68 -4.76 5.07
N VAL A 32 4.86 -4.19 5.25
CA VAL A 32 5.08 -2.89 5.90
C VAL A 32 4.24 -1.79 5.24
N ARG A 33 4.31 -1.69 3.90
CA ARG A 33 3.60 -0.65 3.15
C ARG A 33 2.09 -0.78 3.27
N LEU A 34 1.56 -1.99 3.03
CA LEU A 34 0.12 -2.25 3.03
C LEU A 34 -0.48 -2.08 4.43
N HIS A 35 0.25 -2.47 5.47
CA HIS A 35 -0.18 -2.28 6.86
C HIS A 35 -0.51 -0.81 7.16
N CYS A 36 0.37 0.10 6.74
CA CYS A 36 0.15 1.54 6.91
C CYS A 36 -0.88 2.16 5.96
N GLU A 37 -1.34 1.43 4.93
CA GLU A 37 -2.38 1.90 4.01
C GLU A 37 -3.77 1.47 4.47
N PHE A 38 -3.87 0.33 5.16
CA PHE A 38 -5.12 -0.24 5.61
C PHE A 38 -5.56 0.23 6.99
N ASP A 39 -4.63 0.56 7.88
CA ASP A 39 -4.90 0.98 9.25
C ASP A 39 -4.41 2.41 9.51
N LYS A 40 -5.34 3.31 9.83
CA LYS A 40 -5.04 4.72 10.15
C LYS A 40 -4.20 4.91 11.42
N TYR A 41 -4.14 3.91 12.29
CA TYR A 41 -3.36 3.90 13.52
C TYR A 41 -2.05 3.11 13.38
N ALA A 42 -1.79 2.53 12.20
CA ALA A 42 -0.65 1.67 11.91
C ALA A 42 0.71 2.32 12.12
N ASP A 43 0.79 3.65 12.17
CA ASP A 43 2.04 4.42 12.29
C ASP A 43 2.02 5.40 13.48
N MET A 44 1.08 5.20 14.40
CA MET A 44 0.86 6.05 15.57
C MET A 44 1.27 5.35 16.86
N ASN A 45 1.77 6.14 17.81
CA ASN A 45 1.85 5.69 19.20
C ASN A 45 0.44 5.68 19.79
N MET A 46 0.16 4.72 20.65
CA MET A 46 -1.10 4.66 21.39
C MET A 46 -0.82 4.64 22.88
N HIS A 47 -1.69 5.29 23.64
CA HIS A 47 -1.66 5.32 25.09
C HIS A 47 -3.07 4.97 25.59
N LEU A 48 -3.17 3.90 26.37
CA LEU A 48 -4.40 3.45 26.98
C LEU A 48 -4.24 3.49 28.49
N GLU A 49 -5.05 4.32 29.13
CA GLU A 49 -5.11 4.45 30.57
C GLU A 49 -6.41 3.82 31.07
N ILE A 50 -6.29 2.84 31.96
CA ILE A 50 -7.44 2.19 32.60
C ILE A 50 -7.57 2.78 33.99
N LYS A 51 -8.72 3.40 34.28
CA LYS A 51 -9.00 4.04 35.56
C LYS A 51 -10.10 3.31 36.32
N ASN A 52 -9.97 3.28 37.64
CA ASN A 52 -11.03 2.88 38.54
C ASN A 52 -12.16 3.93 38.56
N PRO A 53 -13.36 3.57 39.05
CA PRO A 53 -14.46 4.52 39.22
C PRO A 53 -14.13 5.73 40.12
N ASP A 54 -13.15 5.59 41.02
CA ASP A 54 -12.64 6.66 41.87
C ASP A 54 -11.62 7.59 41.17
N GLY A 55 -11.28 7.28 39.91
CA GLY A 55 -10.32 8.05 39.11
C GLY A 55 -8.86 7.63 39.26
N SER A 56 -8.53 6.69 40.15
CA SER A 56 -7.16 6.16 40.27
C SER A 56 -6.77 5.31 39.05
N ILE A 57 -5.51 5.40 38.62
CA ILE A 57 -5.00 4.63 37.47
C ILE A 57 -4.81 3.17 37.92
N LEU A 58 -5.53 2.27 37.27
CA LEU A 58 -5.41 0.83 37.43
C LEU A 58 -4.30 0.26 36.54
N ASP A 59 -4.20 0.76 35.30
CA ASP A 59 -3.19 0.34 34.34
C ASP A 59 -2.86 1.47 33.35
N ASP A 60 -1.62 1.47 32.85
CA ASP A 60 -1.07 2.44 31.90
C ASP A 60 -0.29 1.69 30.80
N ILE A 61 -0.89 1.63 29.62
CA ILE A 61 -0.40 0.85 28.50
C ILE A 61 0.07 1.80 27.40
N ASN A 62 1.39 1.78 27.15
CA ASN A 62 2.04 2.56 26.11
C ASN A 62 2.47 1.66 24.95
N TYR A 63 1.90 1.87 23.76
CA TYR A 63 2.33 1.25 22.51
C TYR A 63 3.13 2.23 21.68
N ASN A 64 4.38 1.87 21.40
CA ASN A 64 5.29 2.64 20.57
C ASN A 64 5.31 2.09 19.15
N ASN A 65 5.26 3.00 18.18
CA ASN A 65 5.29 2.63 16.78
C ASN A 65 6.19 3.60 15.98
N LEU A 66 6.53 3.23 14.76
CA LEU A 66 7.26 4.09 13.83
C LEU A 66 6.31 4.70 12.81
N LYS A 67 6.62 5.94 12.42
CA LYS A 67 5.97 6.60 11.28
C LYS A 67 6.23 5.83 9.99
N LYS A 68 5.26 5.80 9.07
CA LYS A 68 5.36 5.05 7.79
C LYS A 68 6.66 5.38 7.03
N GLY A 69 7.00 6.66 6.95
CA GLY A 69 8.21 7.14 6.28
C GLY A 69 9.51 6.67 6.97
N ASP A 70 9.51 6.61 8.30
CA ASP A 70 10.67 6.17 9.08
C ASP A 70 10.84 4.65 9.00
N LEU A 71 9.74 3.90 9.02
CA LEU A 71 9.76 2.44 8.91
C LEU A 71 10.36 1.97 7.58
N ASN A 72 9.97 2.59 6.47
CA ASN A 72 10.54 2.30 5.15
C ASN A 72 12.02 2.69 5.04
N LYS A 73 12.39 3.87 5.55
CA LYS A 73 13.79 4.30 5.59
C LYS A 73 14.64 3.34 6.41
N LEU A 74 14.17 2.99 7.60
CA LEU A 74 14.86 2.08 8.52
C LEU A 74 15.04 0.69 7.91
N TYR A 75 14.01 0.14 7.27
CA TYR A 75 14.09 -1.15 6.58
C TYR A 75 15.16 -1.12 5.46
N ASN A 76 15.10 -0.11 4.59
CA ASN A 76 16.03 -0.01 3.46
C ASN A 76 17.47 0.26 3.91
N SER A 77 17.67 1.17 4.88
CA SER A 77 18.97 1.51 5.43
C SER A 77 19.59 0.32 6.17
N LEU A 78 18.83 -0.37 7.03
CA LEU A 78 19.35 -1.55 7.73
C LEU A 78 19.71 -2.65 6.72
N GLY A 79 18.87 -2.85 5.70
CA GLY A 79 19.17 -3.74 4.58
C GLY A 79 20.48 -3.39 3.86
N SER A 80 20.74 -2.09 3.60
CA SER A 80 21.97 -1.68 2.92
C SER A 80 23.25 -1.93 3.72
N TYR A 81 23.18 -2.01 5.05
CA TYR A 81 24.31 -2.44 5.89
C TYR A 81 24.48 -3.97 5.99
N LEU A 82 23.44 -4.74 5.67
CA LEU A 82 23.48 -6.21 5.67
C LEU A 82 23.99 -6.78 4.34
N HIS A 83 23.98 -5.96 3.28
CA HIS A 83 24.47 -6.33 1.96
C HIS A 83 25.89 -5.79 1.73
N LEU A 84 26.68 -6.53 0.95
CA LEU A 84 27.96 -6.01 0.47
C LEU A 84 27.71 -4.80 -0.45
N PRO A 85 28.54 -3.74 -0.36
CA PRO A 85 28.45 -2.62 -1.28
C PRO A 85 28.68 -3.09 -2.72
N MET A 86 28.03 -2.41 -3.68
CA MET A 86 28.27 -2.65 -5.09
C MET A 86 29.76 -2.40 -5.41
N PRO A 87 30.39 -3.17 -6.34
CA PRO A 87 31.81 -3.05 -6.65
C PRO A 87 32.29 -1.61 -6.88
N GLU A 88 31.49 -0.80 -7.57
CA GLU A 88 31.78 0.63 -7.86
C GLU A 88 31.83 1.52 -6.61
N LYS A 89 31.26 1.08 -5.49
CA LYS A 89 31.15 1.84 -4.23
C LYS A 89 32.01 1.27 -3.11
N VAL A 90 32.75 0.18 -3.35
CA VAL A 90 33.53 -0.52 -2.30
C VAL A 90 34.57 0.41 -1.67
N GLU A 91 35.29 1.19 -2.48
CA GLU A 91 36.38 2.05 -2.00
C GLU A 91 35.90 3.24 -1.14
N SER A 92 34.65 3.67 -1.33
CA SER A 92 34.05 4.79 -0.58
C SER A 92 33.08 4.32 0.50
N TYR A 93 32.86 3.01 0.65
CA TYR A 93 31.90 2.49 1.61
C TYR A 93 32.45 2.56 3.03
N VAL A 94 31.77 3.33 3.88
CA VAL A 94 32.08 3.44 5.30
C VAL A 94 30.84 3.03 6.10
N ILE A 95 31.06 2.19 7.10
CA ILE A 95 30.00 1.84 8.05
C ILE A 95 29.84 3.00 9.04
N GLU A 96 28.76 3.75 8.91
CA GLU A 96 28.40 4.84 9.83
C GLU A 96 27.83 4.28 11.14
N LYS A 97 28.69 4.11 12.15
CA LYS A 97 28.32 3.50 13.43
C LYS A 97 27.23 4.27 14.17
N GLU A 98 27.27 5.60 14.10
CA GLU A 98 26.30 6.49 14.72
C GLU A 98 24.92 6.33 14.08
N ALA A 99 24.87 6.19 12.75
CA ALA A 99 23.63 5.92 12.02
C ALA A 99 23.03 4.57 12.45
N ILE A 100 23.85 3.51 12.53
CA ILE A 100 23.41 2.19 13.00
C ILE A 100 22.90 2.25 14.43
N SER A 101 23.63 2.92 15.32
CA SER A 101 23.24 3.05 16.73
C SER A 101 21.90 3.78 16.85
N GLY A 102 21.70 4.87 16.12
CA GLY A 102 20.42 5.59 16.07
C GLY A 102 19.27 4.74 15.51
N MET A 103 19.54 3.89 14.51
CA MET A 103 18.57 2.93 13.99
C MET A 103 18.18 1.88 15.04
N LEU A 104 19.16 1.32 15.77
CA LEU A 104 18.91 0.35 16.84
C LEU A 104 18.10 0.96 17.99
N SER A 105 18.41 2.19 18.42
CA SER A 105 17.62 2.88 19.46
C SER A 105 16.16 3.12 19.03
N LYS A 106 15.91 3.40 17.74
CA LYS A 106 14.54 3.49 17.21
C LYS A 106 13.82 2.14 17.27
N LEU A 107 14.50 1.05 16.92
CA LEU A 107 13.95 -0.30 16.98
C LEU A 107 13.69 -0.75 18.43
N GLU A 108 14.61 -0.42 19.34
CA GLU A 108 14.47 -0.69 20.78
C GLU A 108 13.21 -0.06 21.36
N LYS A 109 12.90 1.18 20.95
CA LYS A 109 11.66 1.85 21.36
C LYS A 109 10.38 1.09 20.96
N ILE A 110 10.38 0.41 19.81
CA ILE A 110 9.22 -0.35 19.33
C ILE A 110 8.98 -1.57 20.23
N ILE A 111 10.05 -2.26 20.62
CA ILE A 111 9.97 -3.51 21.39
C ILE A 111 9.83 -3.28 22.90
N SER A 112 10.12 -2.07 23.40
CA SER A 112 9.94 -1.71 24.80
C SER A 112 8.51 -1.30 25.15
N GLY A 113 7.65 -1.06 24.17
CA GLY A 113 6.23 -0.78 24.38
C GLY A 113 5.38 -2.03 24.59
N ASN A 114 4.22 -1.85 25.22
CA ASN A 114 3.19 -2.88 25.32
C ASN A 114 2.46 -3.04 23.99
N LEU A 115 2.16 -4.28 23.57
CA LEU A 115 1.47 -4.54 22.32
C LEU A 115 -0.04 -4.27 22.43
N ILE A 116 -0.51 -3.19 21.80
CA ILE A 116 -1.93 -2.95 21.59
C ILE A 116 -2.30 -3.44 20.19
N VAL A 117 -3.28 -4.35 20.11
CA VAL A 117 -3.82 -4.85 18.84
C VAL A 117 -5.17 -4.21 18.62
N TYR A 118 -5.25 -3.35 17.60
CA TYR A 118 -6.51 -2.78 17.14
C TYR A 118 -7.07 -3.65 16.02
N LYS A 119 -8.30 -4.16 16.17
CA LYS A 119 -8.90 -5.02 15.15
C LYS A 119 -9.41 -4.17 14.00
N VAL A 120 -8.79 -4.34 12.84
CA VAL A 120 -9.14 -3.64 11.60
C VAL A 120 -10.07 -4.53 10.79
N LYS A 121 -11.23 -4.00 10.38
CA LYS A 121 -12.17 -4.73 9.54
C LYS A 121 -11.68 -4.75 8.10
N TYR A 122 -11.25 -5.92 7.64
CA TYR A 122 -10.86 -6.12 6.24
C TYR A 122 -12.04 -6.58 5.39
N GLU A 123 -12.07 -6.10 4.15
CA GLU A 123 -13.01 -6.52 3.11
C GLU A 123 -12.22 -7.03 1.91
N SER A 124 -12.85 -7.88 1.09
CA SER A 124 -12.20 -8.41 -0.10
C SER A 124 -13.16 -8.62 -1.26
N ILE A 125 -12.68 -8.34 -2.47
CA ILE A 125 -13.35 -8.69 -3.73
C ILE A 125 -12.46 -9.60 -4.57
N GLU A 126 -13.05 -10.31 -5.52
CA GLU A 126 -12.28 -11.08 -6.49
C GLU A 126 -11.72 -10.18 -7.60
N CYS A 127 -10.42 -10.30 -7.90
CA CYS A 127 -9.83 -9.61 -9.03
C CYS A 127 -10.27 -10.27 -10.35
N SER A 128 -11.01 -9.53 -11.17
CA SER A 128 -11.40 -9.94 -12.54
C SER A 128 -10.24 -10.43 -13.44
N GLY A 129 -9.02 -9.91 -13.26
CA GLY A 129 -7.89 -10.27 -14.11
C GLY A 129 -7.17 -11.55 -13.70
N CYS A 130 -7.20 -11.95 -12.43
CA CYS A 130 -6.45 -13.11 -11.96
C CYS A 130 -7.19 -14.02 -10.98
N GLY A 131 -8.44 -13.73 -10.65
CA GLY A 131 -9.27 -14.47 -9.69
C GLY A 131 -8.79 -14.38 -8.24
N LYS A 132 -7.71 -13.64 -7.94
CA LYS A 132 -7.20 -13.52 -6.56
C LYS A 132 -7.92 -12.40 -5.82
N GLY A 133 -8.07 -12.56 -4.51
CA GLY A 133 -8.68 -11.55 -3.65
C GLY A 133 -7.90 -10.23 -3.64
N ILE A 134 -8.64 -9.12 -3.73
CA ILE A 134 -8.16 -7.77 -3.49
C ILE A 134 -8.64 -7.36 -2.11
N ILE A 135 -7.72 -7.14 -1.18
CA ILE A 135 -8.05 -6.78 0.21
C ILE A 135 -8.01 -5.27 0.37
N PHE A 136 -8.95 -4.71 1.11
CA PHE A 136 -8.98 -3.29 1.48
C PHE A 136 -9.72 -3.09 2.81
N THR A 137 -9.67 -1.86 3.32
CA THR A 137 -10.43 -1.43 4.49
C THR A 137 -11.27 -0.23 4.11
N GLN A 138 -12.29 0.08 4.92
CA GLN A 138 -13.07 1.30 4.74
C GLN A 138 -12.17 2.56 4.75
N TYR A 139 -11.18 2.60 5.63
CA TYR A 139 -10.21 3.69 5.67
C TYR A 139 -9.43 3.83 4.36
N TYR A 140 -9.01 2.72 3.74
CA TYR A 140 -8.33 2.75 2.45
C TYR A 140 -9.23 3.39 1.39
N LEU A 141 -10.50 2.97 1.33
CA LEU A 141 -11.47 3.46 0.37
C LEU A 141 -11.77 4.96 0.53
N GLU A 142 -11.74 5.48 1.75
CA GLU A 142 -11.97 6.90 2.04
C GLU A 142 -10.77 7.80 1.73
N THR A 143 -9.56 7.22 1.65
CA THR A 143 -8.30 7.97 1.53
C THR A 143 -7.59 7.78 0.19
N HIS A 144 -8.07 6.87 -0.66
CA HIS A 144 -7.48 6.54 -1.95
C HIS A 144 -8.54 6.57 -3.06
N ASN A 145 -8.11 6.92 -4.28
CA ASN A 145 -8.98 6.97 -5.45
C ASN A 145 -8.91 5.70 -6.31
N SER A 146 -7.92 4.84 -6.05
CA SER A 146 -7.76 3.57 -6.75
C SER A 146 -7.13 2.51 -5.84
N ILE A 147 -7.29 1.25 -6.22
CA ILE A 147 -6.61 0.11 -5.62
C ILE A 147 -6.02 -0.78 -6.69
N ILE A 148 -4.75 -1.16 -6.50
CA ILE A 148 -4.06 -2.09 -7.38
C ILE A 148 -4.15 -3.49 -6.78
N CYS A 149 -4.51 -4.47 -7.61
CA CYS A 149 -4.51 -5.88 -7.26
C CYS A 149 -3.17 -6.26 -6.62
N GLN A 150 -3.23 -6.78 -5.39
CA GLN A 150 -2.05 -7.12 -4.61
C GLN A 150 -1.36 -8.40 -5.12
N ASN A 151 -1.84 -9.04 -6.17
CA ASN A 151 -1.10 -10.08 -6.88
C ASN A 151 -0.01 -9.45 -7.75
N ASP A 152 1.26 -9.76 -7.48
CA ASP A 152 2.39 -9.13 -8.17
C ASP A 152 2.45 -9.41 -9.67
N ASN A 153 1.84 -10.51 -10.12
CA ASN A 153 1.76 -10.86 -11.54
C ASN A 153 0.58 -10.23 -12.29
N CYS A 154 -0.39 -9.62 -11.58
CA CYS A 154 -1.60 -9.07 -12.20
C CYS A 154 -1.55 -7.55 -12.31
N LYS A 155 -1.26 -6.86 -11.19
CA LYS A 155 -1.15 -5.39 -11.11
C LYS A 155 -2.32 -4.61 -11.75
N LEU A 156 -3.49 -5.24 -11.87
CA LEU A 156 -4.71 -4.62 -12.38
C LEU A 156 -5.19 -3.56 -11.40
N GLU A 157 -5.58 -2.38 -11.90
CA GLU A 157 -5.98 -1.23 -11.08
C GLU A 157 -7.49 -1.00 -11.19
N TYR A 158 -8.14 -0.80 -10.05
CA TYR A 158 -9.56 -0.53 -9.89
C TYR A 158 -9.74 0.90 -9.41
N ALA A 159 -10.70 1.62 -9.95
CA ALA A 159 -11.11 2.92 -9.43
C ALA A 159 -12.03 2.71 -8.22
N ILE A 160 -11.88 3.59 -7.23
CA ILE A 160 -12.73 3.63 -6.03
C ILE A 160 -13.82 4.67 -6.27
N HIS A 161 -15.08 4.23 -6.36
CA HIS A 161 -16.23 5.11 -6.50
C HIS A 161 -17.05 5.10 -5.21
N VAL A 162 -17.09 6.25 -4.53
CA VAL A 162 -17.93 6.44 -3.34
C VAL A 162 -19.29 6.97 -3.79
N LYS A 163 -20.33 6.14 -3.74
CA LYS A 163 -21.73 6.52 -4.02
C LYS A 163 -22.56 6.42 -2.74
N GLY A 164 -22.70 7.54 -2.03
CA GLY A 164 -23.44 7.59 -0.76
C GLY A 164 -22.79 6.69 0.30
N GLU A 165 -23.55 5.76 0.87
CA GLU A 165 -23.05 4.76 1.85
C GLU A 165 -22.40 3.53 1.20
N SER A 166 -22.46 3.41 -0.14
CA SER A 166 -21.90 2.26 -0.85
C SER A 166 -20.60 2.63 -1.57
N THR A 167 -19.53 1.90 -1.30
CA THR A 167 -18.30 1.98 -2.08
C THR A 167 -18.33 0.89 -3.15
N GLN A 168 -18.15 1.30 -4.40
CA GLN A 168 -17.99 0.38 -5.54
C GLN A 168 -16.57 0.44 -6.05
N LEU A 169 -15.93 -0.74 -6.13
CA LEU A 169 -14.70 -0.91 -6.89
C LEU A 169 -15.11 -1.27 -8.32
N SER A 170 -14.94 -0.33 -9.25
CA SER A 170 -15.11 -0.61 -10.66
C SER A 170 -13.74 -0.71 -11.31
N LEU A 171 -13.68 -1.64 -12.24
CA LEU A 171 -12.75 -1.49 -13.32
C LEU A 171 -13.25 -0.35 -14.19
N ASP A 172 -12.63 0.80 -14.05
CA ASP A 172 -12.80 1.93 -14.96
C ASP A 172 -12.06 1.60 -16.27
N TYR A 173 -12.52 0.55 -16.95
CA TYR A 173 -12.13 0.20 -18.30
C TYR A 173 -13.21 0.70 -19.26
N ARG A 174 -12.83 1.55 -20.21
CA ARG A 174 -13.50 1.46 -21.51
C ARG A 174 -12.81 0.37 -22.30
N GLY A 175 -13.62 -0.53 -22.87
CA GLY A 175 -13.20 -1.37 -23.96
C GLY A 175 -12.85 -0.48 -25.14
N PHE A 176 -11.57 -0.22 -25.34
CA PHE A 176 -11.11 0.42 -26.55
C PHE A 176 -11.03 -0.66 -27.63
N SER A 177 -11.92 -0.61 -28.61
CA SER A 177 -11.90 -1.56 -29.71
C SER A 177 -10.66 -1.32 -30.57
N CYS A 178 -9.78 -2.33 -30.66
CA CYS A 178 -8.63 -2.25 -31.54
C CYS A 178 -9.09 -2.06 -33.00
N HIS A 179 -8.66 -0.98 -33.66
CA HIS A 179 -9.04 -0.75 -35.06
C HIS A 179 -8.48 -1.79 -36.04
N VAL A 180 -7.50 -2.61 -35.63
CA VAL A 180 -6.85 -3.63 -36.46
C VAL A 180 -7.50 -5.01 -36.29
N CYS A 181 -7.66 -5.47 -35.05
CA CYS A 181 -8.17 -6.83 -34.77
C CYS A 181 -9.56 -6.85 -34.12
N HIS A 182 -10.16 -5.68 -33.87
CA HIS A 182 -11.49 -5.49 -33.26
C HIS A 182 -11.67 -6.02 -31.83
N ASN A 183 -10.68 -6.70 -31.26
CA ASN A 183 -10.70 -7.09 -29.86
C ASN A 183 -10.72 -5.87 -28.92
N GLU A 184 -11.41 -6.00 -27.81
CA GLU A 184 -11.43 -4.99 -26.77
C GLU A 184 -10.10 -4.93 -26.03
N ILE A 185 -9.57 -3.71 -25.91
CA ILE A 185 -8.40 -3.38 -25.10
C ILE A 185 -8.91 -2.73 -23.81
N PRO A 186 -8.74 -3.36 -22.64
CA PRO A 186 -9.13 -2.75 -21.37
C PRO A 186 -8.16 -1.61 -21.02
N LEU A 187 -8.63 -0.37 -21.05
CA LEU A 187 -7.83 0.83 -20.73
C LEU A 187 -8.24 1.46 -19.41
N PRO A 188 -7.41 1.41 -18.35
CA PRO A 188 -7.75 2.00 -17.06
C PRO A 188 -7.72 3.52 -17.19
N TYR A 189 -8.83 4.19 -16.93
CA TYR A 189 -8.92 5.65 -17.00
C TYR A 189 -7.85 6.37 -16.19
N SER A 190 -7.46 5.82 -15.03
CA SER A 190 -6.40 6.35 -14.16
C SER A 190 -5.04 6.48 -14.85
N LYS A 191 -4.78 5.72 -15.91
CA LYS A 191 -3.52 5.73 -16.66
C LYS A 191 -3.59 6.51 -17.96
N ILE A 192 -4.78 6.94 -18.40
CA ILE A 192 -4.95 7.72 -19.63
C ILE A 192 -4.55 9.17 -19.36
N ALA A 193 -3.25 9.43 -19.42
CA ALA A 193 -2.67 10.77 -19.45
C ALA A 193 -2.32 11.17 -20.89
N ASP A 194 -2.06 12.46 -21.13
CA ASP A 194 -1.52 12.91 -22.42
C ASP A 194 -0.19 12.20 -22.70
N GLY A 195 -0.06 11.65 -23.91
CA GLY A 195 1.10 10.85 -24.32
C GLY A 195 1.12 9.41 -23.79
N PHE A 196 0.06 8.93 -23.12
CA PHE A 196 -0.01 7.53 -22.68
C PHE A 196 -0.01 6.57 -23.88
N SER A 197 0.95 5.64 -23.89
CA SER A 197 1.05 4.60 -24.92
C SER A 197 0.68 3.22 -24.38
N PHE A 198 0.01 2.43 -25.20
CA PHE A 198 -0.38 1.07 -24.87
C PHE A 198 -0.37 0.18 -26.12
N GLN A 199 -0.31 -1.13 -25.93
CA GLN A 199 -0.28 -2.09 -27.03
C GLN A 199 -1.49 -3.03 -26.95
N CYS A 200 -2.04 -3.41 -28.10
CA CYS A 200 -3.06 -4.46 -28.17
C CYS A 200 -2.45 -5.81 -27.78
N SER A 201 -3.06 -6.48 -26.80
CA SER A 201 -2.63 -7.81 -26.36
C SER A 201 -2.84 -8.91 -27.41
N SER A 202 -3.67 -8.68 -28.41
CA SER A 202 -4.03 -9.70 -29.42
C SER A 202 -3.20 -9.61 -30.70
N CYS A 203 -2.94 -8.40 -31.21
CA CYS A 203 -2.24 -8.20 -32.48
C CYS A 203 -0.96 -7.35 -32.36
N SER A 204 -0.57 -7.00 -31.13
CA SER A 204 0.64 -6.22 -30.84
C SER A 204 0.70 -4.84 -31.50
N THR A 205 -0.44 -4.30 -31.95
CA THR A 205 -0.50 -2.93 -32.48
C THR A 205 -0.31 -1.91 -31.36
N ASP A 206 0.57 -0.94 -31.58
CA ASP A 206 0.82 0.16 -30.65
C ASP A 206 -0.19 1.30 -30.84
N PHE A 207 -0.60 1.88 -29.71
CA PHE A 207 -1.51 3.00 -29.61
C PHE A 207 -0.90 4.08 -28.73
N LYS A 208 -1.25 5.33 -29.01
CA LYS A 208 -0.87 6.49 -28.21
C LYS A 208 -2.08 7.40 -28.04
N PHE A 209 -2.32 7.83 -26.81
CA PHE A 209 -3.33 8.81 -26.47
C PHE A 209 -2.75 10.23 -26.57
N GLU A 210 -3.48 11.14 -27.21
CA GLU A 210 -3.12 12.56 -27.29
C GLU A 210 -4.35 13.40 -26.92
N LEU A 211 -4.20 14.27 -25.92
CA LEU A 211 -5.27 15.13 -25.46
C LEU A 211 -5.43 16.33 -26.41
N GLN A 212 -6.62 16.49 -27.00
CA GLN A 212 -6.95 17.67 -27.80
C GLN A 212 -7.99 18.54 -27.08
N ILE A 213 -7.67 19.83 -26.89
CA ILE A 213 -8.60 20.83 -26.39
C ILE A 213 -9.13 21.63 -27.58
N ARG A 214 -10.45 21.70 -27.73
CA ARG A 214 -11.12 22.56 -28.71
C ARG A 214 -11.98 23.57 -27.97
N THR A 215 -11.86 24.84 -28.32
CA THR A 215 -12.69 25.92 -27.80
C THR A 215 -13.69 26.33 -28.87
N GLU A 216 -14.98 26.28 -28.55
CA GLU A 216 -16.01 26.95 -29.35
C GLU A 216 -16.22 28.33 -28.73
N THR A 217 -15.75 29.38 -29.41
CA THR A 217 -15.96 30.76 -28.96
C THR A 217 -17.47 31.04 -29.01
N PRO A 218 -18.12 31.47 -27.92
CA PRO A 218 -19.52 31.89 -27.98
C PRO A 218 -19.62 33.09 -28.94
N HIS A 219 -20.59 33.05 -29.85
CA HIS A 219 -20.90 34.22 -30.67
C HIS A 219 -21.31 35.38 -29.75
N PRO A 220 -20.69 36.57 -29.86
CA PRO A 220 -21.19 37.74 -29.15
C PRO A 220 -22.58 38.09 -29.67
N GLU A 221 -23.54 38.24 -28.76
CA GLU A 221 -24.88 38.81 -29.03
C GLU A 221 -24.78 40.29 -29.45
#